data_AF-A0A6P1ZMH3-F1
#
_entry.id   AF-A0A6P1ZMH3-F1
#
_cell.length_a   1.000
_cell.length_b   1.000
_cell.length_c   1.000
_cell.angle_alpha   90.00
_cell.angle_beta   90.00
_cell.angle_gamma   90.00
#
_symmetry.space_group_name_H-M   'P 1'
#
loop_
_entity.id
_entity.type
_entity.pdbx_description
1 polymer ?
#
loop_
_entity_poly.entity_id
_entity_poly.type
_entity_poly.pdbx_seq_one_letter_code
_entity_poly.pdbx_strand_id
1 'polypeptide(L)'
;YAVEEGEISFPEIARLYIPEPELRSTYGYQGQRHRKDFRPEIAAAVFAATPPQILKPIATSKGVYLIWVEEISQPELDESLREKIITELFTDWLKQQIECTEIVTQLDSDIVQPQKELLNQS
;
A
#
# COMPACT_ATOMS: atom_id res chain seq x y z
N TYR A 1 4.43 24.04 21.20
CA TYR A 1 4.23 25.07 22.23
C TYR A 1 3.73 24.47 23.53
N ALA A 2 2.44 24.33 23.90
CA ALA A 2 2.10 23.76 25.23
C ALA A 2 2.48 22.27 25.47
N VAL A 3 2.61 21.46 24.40
CA VAL A 3 2.91 20.01 24.50
C VAL A 3 4.40 19.71 24.63
N GLU A 4 5.23 20.57 24.06
CA GLU A 4 6.70 20.45 24.14
C GLU A 4 7.21 20.88 25.53
N GLU A 5 6.44 21.71 26.24
CA GLU A 5 6.74 22.18 27.61
C GLU A 5 6.25 21.19 28.70
N GLY A 6 5.60 20.09 28.32
CA GLY A 6 5.14 19.06 29.26
C GLY A 6 3.98 19.48 30.16
N GLU A 7 3.36 20.64 29.89
CA GLU A 7 2.24 21.18 30.70
C GLU A 7 0.93 20.45 30.42
N ILE A 8 0.78 19.86 29.23
CA ILE A 8 -0.42 19.14 28.81
C ILE A 8 0.00 17.95 27.94
N SER A 9 -0.48 16.75 28.25
CA SER A 9 -0.18 15.54 27.48
C SER A 9 -0.98 15.50 26.16
N PHE A 10 -0.43 14.86 25.12
CA PHE A 10 -1.14 14.69 23.84
C PHE A 10 -2.55 14.07 23.98
N PRO A 11 -2.76 13.04 24.82
CA PRO A 11 -4.09 12.48 25.06
C PRO A 11 -5.09 13.48 25.66
N GLU A 12 -4.64 14.39 26.52
CA GLU A 12 -5.51 15.42 27.11
C GLU A 12 -5.95 16.44 26.05
N ILE A 13 -5.04 16.82 25.15
CA ILE A 13 -5.35 17.73 24.03
C ILE A 13 -6.32 17.06 23.06
N ALA A 14 -6.11 15.77 22.77
CA ALA A 14 -7.03 15.01 21.94
C ALA A 14 -8.45 15.01 22.52
N ARG A 15 -8.60 14.89 23.84
CA ARG A 15 -9.91 14.97 24.50
C ARG A 15 -10.55 16.36 24.42
N LEU A 16 -9.76 17.42 24.53
CA LEU A 16 -10.24 18.80 24.56
C LEU A 16 -10.63 19.32 23.17
N TYR A 17 -9.90 18.91 22.13
CA TYR A 17 -9.99 19.55 20.82
C TYR A 17 -10.49 18.65 19.69
N ILE A 18 -10.61 17.32 19.86
CA ILE A 18 -11.19 16.46 18.83
C ILE A 18 -12.72 16.59 18.84
N PRO A 19 -13.33 17.13 17.76
CA PRO A 19 -14.79 17.32 17.70
C PRO A 19 -15.52 15.97 17.61
N GLU A 20 -14.95 14.99 16.92
CA GLU A 20 -15.57 13.68 16.69
C GLU A 20 -15.54 12.81 17.96
N PRO A 21 -16.69 12.40 18.53
CA PRO A 21 -16.74 11.66 19.79
C PRO A 21 -16.06 10.28 19.73
N GLU A 22 -16.10 9.60 18.58
CA GLU A 22 -15.45 8.29 18.41
C GLU A 22 -13.92 8.40 18.52
N LEU A 23 -13.32 9.33 17.77
CA LEU A 23 -11.90 9.63 17.84
C LEU A 23 -11.51 10.20 19.20
N ARG A 24 -12.38 10.97 19.86
CA ARG A 24 -12.12 11.50 21.20
C ARG A 24 -12.00 10.40 22.25
N SER A 25 -12.80 9.34 22.13
CA SER A 25 -12.74 8.17 23.03
C SER A 25 -11.42 7.41 22.90
N THR A 26 -10.83 7.41 21.70
CA THR A 26 -9.54 6.78 21.40
C THR A 26 -8.36 7.76 21.41
N TYR A 27 -8.54 8.97 21.94
CA TYR A 27 -7.50 10.02 21.98
C TYR A 27 -6.91 10.37 20.60
N GLY A 28 -7.69 10.20 19.54
CA GLY A 28 -7.29 10.44 18.15
C GLY A 28 -6.55 9.28 17.50
N TYR A 29 -6.44 8.12 18.17
CA TYR A 29 -5.79 6.94 17.63
C TYR A 29 -6.51 6.45 16.37
N GLN A 30 -5.77 6.39 15.26
CA GLN A 30 -6.29 5.99 13.95
C GLN A 30 -5.89 4.58 13.52
N GLY A 31 -5.22 3.82 14.38
CA GLY A 31 -4.70 2.49 14.05
C GLY A 31 -3.53 2.51 13.08
N GLN A 32 -3.21 1.33 12.53
CA GLN A 32 -2.19 1.19 11.50
C GLN A 32 -2.68 1.81 10.18
N ARG A 33 -1.84 2.69 9.61
CA ARG A 33 -2.10 3.38 8.35
C ARG A 33 -0.88 3.28 7.46
N HIS A 34 -1.10 3.11 6.16
CA HIS A 34 -0.02 3.09 5.19
C HIS A 34 0.32 4.50 4.72
N ARG A 35 1.54 4.69 4.20
CA ARG A 35 1.99 5.97 3.65
C ARG A 35 1.05 6.56 2.59
N LYS A 36 0.41 5.70 1.79
CA LYS A 36 -0.54 6.07 0.75
C LYS A 36 -1.89 6.59 1.27
N ASP A 37 -2.22 6.31 2.52
CA ASP A 37 -3.49 6.72 3.12
C ASP A 37 -3.43 8.20 3.60
N PHE A 38 -2.22 8.75 3.69
CA PHE A 38 -1.98 10.12 4.11
C PHE A 38 -1.79 11.05 2.91
N ARG A 39 -2.15 12.32 3.10
CA ARG A 39 -1.74 13.37 2.16
C ARG A 39 -0.21 13.46 2.09
N PRO A 40 0.39 13.80 0.95
CA PRO A 40 1.84 13.84 0.80
C PRO A 40 2.55 14.70 1.85
N GLU A 41 1.95 15.83 2.24
CA GLU A 41 2.54 16.75 3.21
C GLU A 41 2.59 16.14 4.63
N ILE A 42 1.56 15.38 5.00
CA ILE A 42 1.49 14.66 6.28
C ILE A 42 2.39 13.42 6.25
N ALA A 43 2.33 12.66 5.16
CA ALA A 43 3.13 11.45 4.97
C ALA A 43 4.63 11.73 5.10
N ALA A 44 5.11 12.83 4.50
CA ALA A 44 6.52 13.20 4.60
C ALA A 44 6.94 13.47 6.06
N ALA A 45 6.13 14.19 6.82
CA ALA A 45 6.44 14.52 8.21
C ALA A 45 6.34 13.31 9.15
N VAL A 46 5.31 12.47 8.98
CA VAL A 46 5.11 11.25 9.80
C VAL A 46 6.25 10.27 9.61
N PHE A 47 6.62 9.97 8.36
CA PHE A 47 7.66 8.97 8.08
C PHE A 47 9.09 9.51 8.21
N ALA A 48 9.28 10.81 8.41
CA ALA A 48 10.57 11.42 8.76
C ALA A 48 10.78 11.59 10.28
N ALA A 49 9.75 11.31 11.08
CA ALA A 49 9.80 11.41 12.53
C ALA A 49 10.67 10.32 13.14
N THR A 50 11.14 10.55 14.38
CA THR A 50 11.81 9.52 15.19
C THR A 50 10.88 9.11 16.34
N PRO A 51 10.10 8.03 16.21
CA PRO A 51 9.10 7.66 17.21
C PRO A 51 9.74 7.26 18.56
N PRO A 52 9.06 7.50 19.70
CA PRO A 52 7.81 8.25 19.83
C PRO A 52 8.06 9.77 19.77
N GLN A 53 7.40 10.47 18.86
CA GLN A 53 7.59 11.92 18.68
C GLN A 53 6.30 12.63 18.28
N ILE A 54 6.06 13.79 18.89
CA ILE A 54 4.99 14.72 18.51
C ILE A 54 5.50 15.62 17.40
N LEU A 55 4.78 15.67 16.28
CA LEU A 55 5.15 16.51 15.15
C LEU A 55 4.72 17.95 15.37
N LYS A 56 5.47 18.86 14.76
CA LYS A 56 5.05 20.26 14.65
C LYS A 56 3.70 20.35 13.92
N PRO A 57 2.83 21.31 14.26
CA PRO A 57 1.54 21.46 13.60
C PRO A 57 1.71 21.57 12.08
N ILE A 58 1.06 20.66 11.35
CA ILE A 58 1.14 20.59 9.89
C ILE A 58 -0.06 21.33 9.32
N ALA A 59 0.18 22.48 8.69
CA ALA A 59 -0.86 23.23 8.01
C ALA A 59 -1.17 22.56 6.66
N THR A 60 -2.44 22.23 6.45
CA THR A 60 -2.95 21.72 5.18
C THR A 60 -4.12 22.57 4.71
N SER A 61 -4.56 22.39 3.46
CA SER A 61 -5.72 23.11 2.91
C SER A 61 -7.03 22.94 3.69
N LYS A 62 -7.16 21.89 4.52
CA LYS A 62 -8.36 21.65 5.34
C LYS A 62 -8.24 22.19 6.76
N GLY A 63 -7.04 22.58 7.18
CA GLY A 63 -6.76 22.98 8.55
C GLY A 63 -5.39 22.54 9.03
N VAL A 64 -5.12 22.81 10.30
CA VAL A 64 -3.87 22.47 10.99
C VAL A 64 -4.05 21.16 11.74
N TYR A 65 -3.14 20.22 11.52
CA TYR A 65 -3.15 18.91 12.15
C TYR A 65 -1.99 18.80 13.15
N LEU A 66 -2.29 18.39 14.37
CA LEU A 66 -1.29 17.97 15.35
C LEU A 66 -1.28 16.44 15.39
N ILE A 67 -0.11 15.85 15.19
CA ILE A 67 0.03 14.40 15.02
C ILE A 67 1.10 13.90 15.99
N TRP A 68 0.78 12.83 16.71
CA TRP A 68 1.72 12.08 17.50
C TRP A 68 2.01 10.76 16.79
N VAL A 69 3.29 10.51 16.53
CA VAL A 69 3.76 9.26 15.96
C VAL A 69 4.20 8.36 17.10
N GLU A 70 3.41 7.33 17.39
CA GLU A 70 3.72 6.34 18.41
C GLU A 70 4.80 5.36 17.91
N GLU A 71 4.59 4.79 16.73
CA GLU A 71 5.47 3.78 16.15
C GLU A 71 5.45 3.87 14.61
N ILE A 72 6.57 3.55 13.97
CA ILE A 72 6.66 3.36 12.53
C ILE A 72 7.21 1.94 12.30
N SER A 73 6.37 1.07 11.76
CA SER A 73 6.79 -0.26 11.32
C SER A 73 7.61 -0.13 10.03
N GLN A 74 8.86 -0.61 10.07
CA GLN A 74 9.73 -0.58 8.90
C GLN A 74 9.28 -1.58 7.85
N PRO A 75 9.39 -1.24 6.55
CA PRO A 75 9.17 -2.21 5.49
C PRO A 75 10.27 -3.28 5.55
N GLU A 76 9.88 -4.50 5.91
CA GLU A 76 10.77 -5.65 5.90
C GLU A 76 10.55 -6.45 4.61
N LEU A 77 11.64 -6.84 3.96
CA LEU A 77 11.58 -7.76 2.83
C LEU A 77 11.49 -9.19 3.37
N ASP A 78 10.30 -9.57 3.82
CA ASP A 78 9.99 -10.95 4.16
C ASP A 78 10.03 -11.84 2.91
N GLU A 79 10.28 -13.15 3.08
CA GLU A 79 10.38 -14.09 1.96
C GLU A 79 9.08 -14.12 1.15
N SER A 80 7.94 -14.02 1.82
CA SER A 80 6.62 -13.93 1.18
C SER A 80 6.50 -12.69 0.27
N LEU A 81 6.98 -11.53 0.73
CA LEU A 81 6.99 -10.29 -0.02
C LEU A 81 8.01 -10.35 -1.17
N ARG A 82 9.16 -10.97 -0.93
CA ARG A 82 10.22 -11.19 -1.92
C ARG A 82 9.72 -12.04 -3.09
N GLU A 83 9.11 -13.19 -2.83
CA GLU A 83 8.54 -14.05 -3.87
C GLU A 83 7.48 -13.33 -4.70
N LYS A 84 6.63 -12.53 -4.04
CA LYS A 84 5.62 -11.71 -4.71
C LYS A 84 6.26 -10.68 -5.64
N ILE A 85 7.25 -9.93 -5.16
CA ILE A 85 7.98 -8.94 -5.98
C ILE A 85 8.66 -9.62 -7.17
N ILE A 86 9.31 -10.76 -6.97
CA ILE A 86 9.97 -11.50 -8.07
C ILE A 86 8.93 -11.94 -9.11
N THR A 87 7.79 -12.44 -8.67
CA THR A 87 6.71 -12.89 -9.56
C THR A 87 6.12 -11.75 -10.37
N GLU A 88 5.88 -10.59 -9.74
CA GLU A 88 5.39 -9.38 -10.42
C GLU A 88 6.41 -8.88 -11.45
N LEU A 89 7.69 -8.74 -11.06
CA LEU A 89 8.76 -8.32 -11.97
C LEU A 89 8.95 -9.28 -13.14
N PHE A 90 8.90 -10.59 -12.88
CA PHE A 90 9.01 -11.61 -13.92
C PHE A 90 7.84 -11.58 -14.89
N THR A 91 6.62 -11.39 -14.38
CA THR A 91 5.41 -11.28 -15.20
C THR A 91 5.46 -10.05 -16.08
N ASP A 92 5.88 -8.91 -15.54
CA ASP A 92 5.97 -7.67 -16.31
C ASP A 92 7.10 -7.73 -17.35
N TRP A 93 8.23 -8.37 -17.02
CA TRP A 93 9.28 -8.67 -17.98
C TRP A 93 8.77 -9.59 -19.11
N LEU A 94 8.02 -10.65 -18.79
CA LEU A 94 7.45 -11.55 -19.80
C LEU A 94 6.50 -10.82 -20.75
N LYS A 95 5.63 -9.94 -20.23
CA LYS A 95 4.75 -9.12 -21.07
C LYS A 95 5.55 -8.26 -22.04
N GLN A 96 6.61 -7.60 -21.56
CA GLN A 96 7.48 -6.79 -22.40
C GLN A 96 8.16 -7.60 -23.51
N GLN A 97 8.62 -8.83 -23.21
CA GLN A 97 9.24 -9.69 -24.22
C GLN A 97 8.23 -10.17 -25.27
N ILE A 98 7.01 -10.52 -24.84
CA ILE A 98 5.93 -10.92 -25.75
C ILE A 98 5.53 -9.75 -26.66
N GLU A 99 5.40 -8.53 -26.11
CA GLU A 99 5.08 -7.33 -26.90
C GLU A 99 6.19 -6.95 -27.88
N CYS A 100 7.46 -7.15 -27.49
CA CYS A 100 8.60 -6.88 -28.37
C CYS A 100 8.81 -7.95 -29.45
N THR A 101 8.14 -9.10 -29.34
CA THR A 101 8.28 -10.20 -30.30
C THR A 101 7.07 -10.19 -31.24
N GLU A 102 7.26 -9.93 -32.54
CA GLU A 102 6.26 -10.27 -33.56
C GLU A 102 6.10 -11.80 -33.57
N ILE A 103 5.16 -12.31 -32.77
CA ILE A 103 4.83 -13.73 -32.75
C ILE A 103 4.13 -14.04 -34.07
N VAL A 104 4.91 -14.46 -35.07
CA VAL A 104 4.38 -15.06 -36.29
C VAL A 104 3.87 -16.45 -35.93
N THR A 105 2.60 -16.55 -35.54
CA THR A 105 1.92 -17.85 -35.38
C THR A 105 1.57 -18.41 -36.75
N GLN A 106 2.51 -19.09 -37.41
CA GLN A 106 2.14 -20.05 -38.46
C GLN A 106 1.68 -21.33 -37.78
N LEU A 107 0.42 -21.32 -37.35
CA LEU A 107 -0.30 -22.54 -37.01
C LEU A 107 -0.64 -23.22 -38.34
N ASP A 108 0.26 -24.06 -38.83
CA ASP A 108 -0.02 -24.95 -39.95
C ASP A 108 -1.19 -25.87 -39.55
N SER A 109 -2.33 -25.65 -40.19
CA SER A 109 -3.61 -26.33 -39.97
C SER A 109 -3.65 -27.78 -40.49
N ASP A 110 -2.52 -28.47 -40.59
CA ASP A 110 -2.42 -29.74 -41.31
C ASP A 110 -2.21 -30.97 -40.42
N ILE A 111 -2.98 -31.13 -39.33
CA ILE A 111 -3.18 -32.47 -38.75
C ILE A 111 -4.60 -32.65 -38.20
N VAL A 112 -5.60 -32.72 -39.09
CA VAL A 112 -6.79 -33.57 -38.83
C VAL A 112 -7.28 -34.15 -40.16
N GLN A 113 -6.82 -35.34 -40.52
CA GLN A 113 -7.62 -36.22 -41.39
C GLN A 113 -8.50 -37.12 -40.51
N PRO A 114 -9.84 -37.06 -40.62
CA PRO A 114 -10.70 -38.01 -39.94
C PRO A 114 -10.66 -39.34 -40.71
N GLN A 115 -10.13 -40.40 -40.09
CA GLN A 115 -10.38 -41.77 -40.52
C GLN A 115 -11.86 -42.09 -40.29
N LYS A 116 -12.69 -41.89 -41.32
CA LYS A 116 -14.00 -42.53 -41.44
C LYS A 116 -13.87 -43.63 -42.49
N GLU A 117 -14.53 -44.75 -42.19
CA GLU A 117 -14.67 -45.98 -42.99
C GLU A 117 -13.69 -47.10 -42.64
N LEU A 118 -14.12 -47.92 -41.67
CA LEU A 118 -14.12 -49.38 -41.78
C LEU A 118 -14.93 -49.97 -40.60
N LEU A 119 -16.24 -49.80 -40.66
CA LEU A 119 -17.16 -50.73 -40.00
C LEU A 119 -18.44 -50.81 -40.82
N ASN A 120 -18.39 -51.64 -41.85
CA ASN A 120 -19.54 -52.36 -42.41
C ASN A 120 -18.99 -53.43 -43.35
N GLN A 121 -18.76 -54.62 -42.82
CA GLN A 121 -18.89 -55.90 -43.52
C GLN A 121 -18.64 -57.05 -42.53
N SER A 122 -19.74 -57.65 -42.05
CA SER A 122 -20.05 -59.09 -42.04
C SER A 122 -21.08 -59.44 -40.99
#